data_AF-A0A6A2FLS8-F1
#
_entry.id   AF-A0A6A2FLS8-F1
#
_cell.length_a   1.000
_cell.length_b   1.000
_cell.length_c   1.000
_cell.angle_alpha   90.00
_cell.angle_beta   90.00
_cell.angle_gamma   90.00
#
_symmetry.space_group_name_H-M   'P 1'
#
loop_
_entity.id
_entity.type
_entity.pdbx_description
1 polymer ?
#
loop_
_entity_poly.entity_id
_entity_poly.type
_entity_poly.pdbx_seq_one_letter_code
_entity_poly.pdbx_strand_id
1 'polypeptide(L)'
;MGIKQRIGLYYYKAEVKKKKHRDRKFTPLETAKLIGVVFDADNEVEKKTALQLAEILRGQKKEVLLMGYFNAKKFPPNLHIAYGNEYFNRTHLNWAGLPVHINLKSYLNTTFDYLINISTNNSVIFPYLMVKSSAKCTVGRYSQTFADAYDLMLETKENDFIAQLLHYLQKIG
;
A
#
# COMPACT_ATOMS: atom_id res chain seq x y z
N MET A 1 -14.57 -19.29 2.18
CA MET A 1 -13.82 -18.29 2.97
C MET A 1 -13.89 -18.68 4.44
N GLY A 2 -12.76 -18.83 5.14
CA GLY A 2 -12.70 -19.25 6.54
C GLY A 2 -13.21 -18.18 7.52
N ILE A 3 -13.54 -18.58 8.75
CA ILE A 3 -14.12 -17.68 9.77
C ILE A 3 -13.25 -16.44 10.04
N LYS A 4 -11.93 -16.61 10.12
CA LYS A 4 -10.98 -15.51 10.34
C LYS A 4 -11.03 -14.46 9.23
N GLN A 5 -11.13 -14.91 7.98
CA GLN A 5 -11.19 -14.02 6.82
C GLN A 5 -12.48 -13.21 6.80
N ARG A 6 -13.62 -13.80 7.19
CA ARG A 6 -14.91 -13.10 7.32
C ARG A 6 -14.83 -11.99 8.38
N ILE A 7 -14.16 -12.27 9.50
CA ILE A 7 -13.98 -11.30 10.58
C ILE A 7 -13.03 -10.16 10.15
N GLY A 8 -11.94 -10.50 9.46
CA GLY A 8 -11.06 -9.49 8.85
C GLY A 8 -11.81 -8.55 7.90
N LEU A 9 -12.66 -9.10 7.01
CA LEU A 9 -13.52 -8.31 6.12
C LEU A 9 -14.54 -7.45 6.88
N TYR A 10 -15.10 -7.96 7.98
CA TYR A 10 -16.02 -7.18 8.81
C TYR A 10 -15.34 -5.92 9.37
N TYR A 11 -14.15 -6.06 9.96
CA TYR A 11 -13.38 -4.92 10.46
C TYR A 11 -12.95 -3.98 9.34
N TYR A 12 -12.51 -4.51 8.19
CA TYR A 12 -12.23 -3.70 7.00
C TYR A 12 -13.43 -2.82 6.60
N LYS A 13 -14.63 -3.42 6.49
CA LYS A 13 -15.86 -2.67 6.16
C LYS A 13 -16.21 -1.61 7.20
N ALA A 14 -15.95 -1.88 8.48
CA ALA A 14 -16.14 -0.89 9.54
C ALA A 14 -15.19 0.30 9.38
N GLU A 15 -13.94 0.07 8.98
CA GLU A 15 -12.96 1.13 8.73
C GLU A 15 -13.27 1.93 7.46
N VAL A 16 -13.77 1.28 6.40
CA VAL A 16 -14.24 1.96 5.18
C VAL A 16 -15.32 2.99 5.53
N LYS A 17 -16.27 2.63 6.39
CA LYS A 17 -17.32 3.54 6.85
C LYS A 17 -16.77 4.77 7.56
N LYS A 18 -15.69 4.63 8.34
CA LYS A 18 -15.01 5.75 8.99
C LYS A 18 -14.25 6.63 7.99
N LYS A 19 -13.63 6.04 6.97
CA LYS A 19 -12.86 6.74 5.92
C LYS A 19 -13.73 7.58 4.98
N LYS A 20 -15.05 7.32 4.87
CA LYS A 20 -15.96 8.05 3.97
C LYS A 20 -16.00 9.57 4.19
N HIS A 21 -15.53 10.06 5.33
CA HIS A 21 -15.45 11.49 5.65
C HIS A 21 -14.07 12.13 5.43
N ARG A 22 -13.11 11.44 4.79
CA ARG A 22 -11.79 12.02 4.50
C ARG A 22 -11.85 12.97 3.32
N ASP A 23 -11.25 14.15 3.45
CA ASP A 23 -10.96 15.04 2.34
C ASP A 23 -9.93 14.39 1.41
N ARG A 24 -10.40 13.93 0.25
CA ARG A 24 -9.54 13.42 -0.82
C ARG A 24 -8.88 14.59 -1.52
N LYS A 25 -7.56 14.54 -1.69
CA LYS A 25 -6.83 15.57 -2.43
C LYS A 25 -5.89 14.91 -3.43
N PHE A 26 -6.10 15.24 -4.69
CA PHE A 26 -5.16 14.93 -5.75
C PHE A 26 -4.08 16.02 -5.75
N THR A 27 -2.85 15.63 -5.48
CA THR A 27 -1.68 16.51 -5.54
C THR A 27 -0.96 16.25 -6.86
N PRO A 28 -0.74 17.25 -7.73
CA PRO A 28 0.01 17.02 -8.97
C PRO A 28 1.34 16.32 -8.71
N LEU A 29 1.69 15.32 -9.52
CA LEU A 29 2.87 14.47 -9.27
C LEU A 29 4.16 15.31 -9.19
N GLU A 30 4.21 16.44 -9.89
CA GLU A 30 5.30 17.41 -9.89
C GLU A 30 5.50 18.05 -8.51
N THR A 31 4.41 18.22 -7.75
CA THR A 31 4.40 18.86 -6.43
C THR A 31 4.27 17.88 -5.26
N ALA A 32 3.94 16.62 -5.55
CA ALA A 32 3.89 15.55 -4.57
C ALA A 32 5.28 15.30 -3.98
N LYS A 33 5.38 15.28 -2.65
CA LYS A 33 6.65 15.19 -1.92
C LYS A 33 6.87 13.81 -1.31
N LEU A 34 5.85 13.25 -0.67
CA LEU A 34 5.98 12.03 0.13
C LEU A 34 5.04 10.94 -0.39
N ILE A 35 5.64 9.83 -0.84
CA ILE A 35 4.92 8.70 -1.45
C ILE A 35 5.19 7.42 -0.66
N GLY A 36 4.11 6.72 -0.31
CA GLY A 36 4.17 5.40 0.29
C GLY A 36 3.92 4.32 -0.76
N VAL A 37 4.62 3.20 -0.69
CA VAL A 37 4.36 2.02 -1.54
C VAL A 37 4.26 0.76 -0.68
N VAL A 38 3.18 0.01 -0.81
CA VAL A 38 2.95 -1.27 -0.12
C VAL A 38 2.96 -2.43 -1.11
N PHE A 39 3.58 -3.55 -0.73
CA PHE A 39 3.76 -4.72 -1.60
C PHE A 39 3.94 -6.03 -0.82
N ASP A 40 3.72 -7.16 -1.49
CA ASP A 40 4.04 -8.49 -0.99
C ASP A 40 5.54 -8.77 -1.17
N ALA A 41 6.27 -8.83 -0.07
CA ALA A 41 7.72 -9.01 -0.09
C ALA A 41 8.15 -10.47 -0.30
N ASP A 42 7.22 -11.44 -0.23
CA ASP A 42 7.48 -12.81 -0.68
C ASP A 42 7.41 -12.92 -2.22
N ASN A 43 6.80 -11.94 -2.90
CA ASN A 43 6.75 -11.86 -4.34
C ASN A 43 7.94 -11.05 -4.87
N GLU A 44 8.97 -11.74 -5.37
CA GLU A 44 10.18 -11.10 -5.89
C GLU A 44 9.92 -10.17 -7.09
N VAL A 45 8.87 -10.43 -7.89
CA VAL A 45 8.45 -9.51 -8.97
C VAL A 45 7.93 -8.21 -8.36
N GLU A 46 7.01 -8.28 -7.39
CA GLU A 46 6.47 -7.09 -6.71
C GLU A 46 7.57 -6.31 -5.98
N LYS A 47 8.47 -7.00 -5.29
CA LYS A 47 9.61 -6.38 -4.61
C LYS A 47 10.51 -5.62 -5.60
N LYS A 48 10.82 -6.23 -6.75
CA LYS A 48 11.58 -5.55 -7.82
C LYS A 48 10.81 -4.34 -8.35
N THR A 49 9.50 -4.47 -8.59
CA THR A 49 8.63 -3.37 -9.03
C THR A 49 8.60 -2.23 -8.01
N ALA A 50 8.50 -2.51 -6.71
CA ALA A 50 8.51 -1.51 -5.65
C ALA A 50 9.84 -0.74 -5.62
N LEU A 51 10.96 -1.45 -5.69
CA LEU A 51 12.29 -0.85 -5.71
C LEU A 51 12.50 0.02 -6.95
N GLN A 52 12.11 -0.47 -8.13
CA GLN A 52 12.19 0.30 -9.38
C GLN A 52 11.33 1.57 -9.34
N LEU A 53 10.09 1.46 -8.83
CA LEU A 53 9.21 2.62 -8.68
C LEU A 53 9.82 3.65 -7.71
N ALA A 54 10.37 3.19 -6.59
CA ALA A 54 11.02 4.06 -5.63
C ALA A 54 12.23 4.78 -6.22
N GLU A 55 13.06 4.08 -7.00
CA GLU A 55 14.20 4.66 -7.71
C GLU A 55 13.76 5.77 -8.67
N ILE A 56 12.76 5.52 -9.51
CA ILE A 56 12.21 6.51 -10.45
C ILE A 56 11.71 7.77 -9.70
N LEU A 57 10.91 7.58 -8.65
CA LEU A 57 10.32 8.69 -7.91
C LEU A 57 11.37 9.48 -7.11
N ARG A 58 12.36 8.79 -6.51
CA ARG A 58 13.50 9.45 -5.84
C ARG A 58 14.36 10.24 -6.82
N GLY A 59 14.54 9.74 -8.05
CA GLY A 59 15.17 10.48 -9.15
C GLY A 59 14.43 11.79 -9.50
N GLN A 60 13.12 11.83 -9.25
CA GLN A 60 12.29 13.04 -9.34
C GLN A 60 12.24 13.85 -8.03
N LYS A 61 13.21 13.67 -7.12
CA LYS A 61 13.36 14.36 -5.84
C LYS A 61 12.19 14.16 -4.86
N LYS A 62 11.49 13.03 -4.95
CA LYS A 62 10.42 12.65 -4.02
C LYS A 62 10.98 11.80 -2.88
N GLU A 63 10.42 11.95 -1.70
CA GLU A 63 10.64 11.03 -0.59
C GLU A 63 9.72 9.81 -0.78
N VAL A 64 10.29 8.60 -0.65
CA VAL A 64 9.56 7.34 -0.86
C VAL A 64 9.78 6.40 0.31
N LEU A 65 8.68 5.99 0.94
CA LEU A 65 8.64 5.00 2.02
C LEU A 65 7.99 3.70 1.55
N LEU A 66 8.81 2.66 1.43
CA LEU A 66 8.40 1.31 1.10
C LEU A 66 7.92 0.57 2.36
N MET A 67 6.85 -0.22 2.22
CA MET A 67 6.37 -1.12 3.27
C MET A 67 6.06 -2.50 2.68
N GLY A 68 6.96 -3.45 2.94
CA GLY A 68 6.84 -4.83 2.46
C GLY A 68 6.22 -5.77 3.50
N TYR A 69 5.36 -6.69 3.05
CA TYR A 69 4.79 -7.75 3.89
C TYR A 69 5.45 -9.10 3.63
N PHE A 70 5.90 -9.79 4.68
CA PHE A 70 6.30 -11.20 4.61
C PHE A 70 5.24 -12.08 5.27
N ASN A 71 4.74 -13.09 4.57
CA ASN A 71 3.86 -14.14 5.07
C ASN A 71 4.62 -15.21 5.90
N ALA A 72 5.54 -14.75 6.74
CA ALA A 72 6.33 -15.57 7.66
C ALA A 72 6.24 -15.01 9.09
N LYS A 73 6.61 -15.83 10.08
CA LYS A 73 6.76 -15.36 11.48
C LYS A 73 8.14 -14.76 11.76
N LYS A 74 9.11 -15.08 10.92
CA LYS A 74 10.48 -14.57 10.98
C LYS A 74 10.78 -13.88 9.65
N PHE A 75 11.53 -12.80 9.69
CA PHE A 75 12.05 -12.19 8.47
C PHE A 75 13.10 -13.09 7.82
N PRO A 76 13.32 -12.98 6.49
CA PRO A 76 14.45 -13.63 5.83
C PRO A 76 15.77 -13.24 6.51
N PRO A 77 16.71 -14.18 6.70
CA PRO A 77 17.97 -13.92 7.40
C PRO A 77 18.85 -12.87 6.68
N ASN A 78 18.67 -12.72 5.38
CA ASN A 78 19.37 -11.77 4.51
C ASN A 78 18.52 -10.53 4.16
N LEU A 79 17.53 -10.19 4.99
CA LEU A 79 16.71 -9.00 4.77
C LEU A 79 17.54 -7.73 5.00
N HIS A 80 17.84 -7.02 3.91
CA HIS A 80 18.50 -5.72 3.96
C HIS A 80 17.47 -4.61 4.21
N ILE A 81 17.61 -3.92 5.33
CA ILE A 81 16.78 -2.75 5.69
C ILE A 81 17.57 -1.49 5.30
N ALA A 82 17.11 -0.83 4.23
CA ALA A 82 17.64 0.47 3.81
C ALA A 82 16.75 1.60 4.34
N TYR A 83 17.28 2.82 4.39
CA TYR A 83 16.49 4.00 4.75
C TYR A 83 15.25 4.12 3.85
N GLY A 84 14.09 4.35 4.47
CA GLY A 84 12.81 4.40 3.78
C GLY A 84 12.25 3.04 3.38
N ASN A 85 12.80 1.92 3.85
CA ASN A 85 12.22 0.58 3.67
C ASN A 85 11.82 0.00 5.03
N GLU A 86 10.51 -0.11 5.25
CA GLU A 86 9.93 -0.80 6.40
C GLU A 86 9.39 -2.17 5.98
N TYR A 87 9.42 -3.12 6.91
CA TYR A 87 8.87 -4.47 6.67
C TYR A 87 8.05 -4.92 7.87
N PHE A 88 6.98 -5.65 7.59
CA PHE A 88 6.18 -6.31 8.61
C PHE A 88 5.87 -7.74 8.18
N ASN A 89 5.40 -8.54 9.12
CA ASN A 89 5.20 -9.96 8.91
C ASN A 89 4.00 -10.46 9.72
N ARG A 90 3.80 -11.78 9.79
CA ARG A 90 2.65 -12.38 10.50
C ARG A 90 2.56 -12.04 11.99
N THR A 91 3.66 -11.72 12.67
CA THR A 91 3.62 -11.34 14.09
C THR A 91 3.05 -9.95 14.31
N HIS A 92 2.97 -9.14 13.26
CA HIS A 92 2.39 -7.80 13.26
C HIS A 92 0.90 -7.79 12.89
N LEU A 93 0.31 -8.97 12.66
CA LEU A 93 -1.11 -9.13 12.40
C LEU A 93 -1.84 -9.50 13.69
N ASN A 94 -3.07 -9.02 13.87
CA ASN A 94 -3.94 -9.58 14.90
C ASN A 94 -4.43 -10.98 14.51
N TRP A 95 -5.19 -11.61 15.41
CA TRP A 95 -5.77 -12.94 15.20
C TRP A 95 -6.71 -13.03 13.98
N ALA A 96 -7.27 -11.90 13.52
CA ALA A 96 -8.11 -11.78 12.33
C ALA A 96 -7.29 -11.54 11.04
N GLY A 97 -5.96 -11.49 11.14
CA GLY A 97 -5.06 -11.30 9.99
C GLY A 97 -4.91 -9.85 9.54
N LEU A 98 -5.27 -8.87 10.38
CA LEU A 98 -5.18 -7.44 10.05
C LEU A 98 -3.92 -6.79 10.64
N PRO A 99 -3.23 -5.93 9.88
CA PRO A 99 -2.06 -5.20 10.35
C PRO A 99 -2.48 -4.07 11.30
N VAL A 100 -2.48 -4.37 12.61
CA VAL A 100 -2.88 -3.43 13.67
C VAL A 100 -1.79 -3.22 14.73
N HIS A 101 -0.59 -3.73 14.47
CA HIS A 101 0.52 -3.62 15.42
C HIS A 101 0.98 -2.17 15.59
N ILE A 102 1.38 -1.80 16.81
CA ILE A 102 1.80 -0.43 17.16
C ILE A 102 2.96 0.07 16.28
N ASN A 103 3.85 -0.83 15.88
CA ASN A 103 4.99 -0.54 15.00
C ASN A 103 4.58 -0.04 13.60
N LEU A 104 3.33 -0.27 13.16
CA LEU A 104 2.82 0.24 11.88
C LEU A 104 2.19 1.64 12.01
N LYS A 105 2.03 2.14 13.25
CA LYS A 105 1.28 3.35 13.52
C LYS A 105 1.96 4.60 12.94
N SER A 106 3.29 4.66 12.96
CA SER A 106 4.04 5.76 12.34
C SER A 106 3.71 5.86 10.85
N TYR A 107 3.90 4.77 10.11
CA TYR A 107 3.61 4.70 8.69
C TYR A 107 2.14 5.00 8.37
N LEU A 108 1.20 4.41 9.11
CA LEU A 108 -0.23 4.64 8.90
C LEU A 108 -0.66 6.08 9.18
N ASN A 109 -0.03 6.75 10.15
CA ASN A 109 -0.32 8.14 10.49
C ASN A 109 0.39 9.14 9.57
N THR A 110 1.37 8.69 8.77
CA THR A 110 2.03 9.54 7.77
C THR A 110 1.02 10.04 6.74
N THR A 111 1.01 11.35 6.52
CA THR A 111 0.14 12.00 5.53
C THR A 111 0.82 11.99 4.15
N PHE A 112 0.83 10.83 3.51
CA PHE A 112 1.34 10.68 2.14
C PHE A 112 0.55 11.53 1.15
N ASP A 113 1.20 12.09 0.13
CA ASP A 113 0.48 12.61 -1.05
C ASP A 113 -0.17 11.45 -1.80
N TYR A 114 0.59 10.36 -1.99
CA TYR A 114 0.12 9.12 -2.57
C TYR A 114 0.54 7.92 -1.73
N LEU A 115 -0.38 7.02 -1.43
CA LEU A 115 -0.07 5.68 -0.95
C LEU A 115 -0.48 4.68 -2.03
N ILE A 116 0.45 3.85 -2.47
CA ILE A 116 0.32 3.02 -3.66
C ILE A 116 0.40 1.55 -3.25
N ASN A 117 -0.66 0.78 -3.51
CA ASN A 117 -0.64 -0.66 -3.37
C ASN A 117 -0.33 -1.32 -4.73
N ILE A 118 0.82 -1.97 -4.82
CA ILE A 118 1.19 -2.70 -6.03
C ILE A 118 0.85 -4.19 -5.97
N SER A 119 0.43 -4.67 -4.78
CA SER A 119 0.24 -6.09 -4.54
C SER A 119 -0.88 -6.69 -5.38
N THR A 120 -0.62 -7.88 -5.94
CA THR A 120 -1.60 -8.69 -6.65
C THR A 120 -2.31 -9.69 -5.74
N ASN A 121 -1.90 -9.73 -4.47
CA ASN A 121 -2.49 -10.60 -3.46
C ASN A 121 -3.92 -10.14 -3.12
N ASN A 122 -4.88 -11.06 -3.21
CA ASN A 122 -6.29 -10.82 -2.86
C ASN A 122 -6.57 -10.78 -1.33
N SER A 123 -5.52 -10.68 -0.51
CA SER A 123 -5.62 -10.55 0.93
C SER A 123 -6.17 -9.18 1.33
N VAL A 124 -6.95 -9.16 2.42
CA VAL A 124 -7.47 -7.92 3.03
C VAL A 124 -6.37 -7.06 3.68
N ILE A 125 -5.16 -7.60 3.86
CA ILE A 125 -4.03 -6.91 4.51
C ILE A 125 -3.74 -5.57 3.83
N PHE A 126 -3.51 -5.56 2.52
CA PHE A 126 -3.15 -4.34 1.80
C PHE A 126 -4.31 -3.35 1.71
N PRO A 127 -5.52 -3.72 1.26
CA PRO A 127 -6.69 -2.83 1.31
C PRO A 127 -6.94 -2.22 2.68
N TYR A 128 -6.73 -2.99 3.75
CA TYR A 128 -6.89 -2.49 5.12
C TYR A 128 -5.86 -1.40 5.45
N LEU A 129 -4.59 -1.54 5.05
CA LEU A 129 -3.58 -0.47 5.20
C LEU A 129 -4.03 0.80 4.46
N MET A 130 -4.56 0.67 3.24
CA MET A 130 -5.03 1.82 2.45
C MET A 130 -6.20 2.53 3.11
N VAL A 131 -7.11 1.79 3.73
CA VAL A 131 -8.26 2.37 4.43
C VAL A 131 -7.84 3.01 5.76
N LYS A 132 -6.86 2.44 6.44
CA LYS A 132 -6.37 2.95 7.73
C LYS A 132 -5.42 4.13 7.62
N SER A 133 -4.82 4.38 6.46
CA SER A 133 -3.80 5.41 6.31
C SER A 133 -4.38 6.83 6.28
N SER A 134 -3.53 7.78 6.67
CA SER A 134 -3.78 9.23 6.54
C SER A 134 -3.37 9.80 5.16
N ALA A 135 -3.11 8.94 4.17
CA ALA A 135 -2.72 9.39 2.82
C ALA A 135 -3.77 10.33 2.22
N LYS A 136 -3.39 11.27 1.35
CA LYS A 136 -4.31 12.18 0.65
C LYS A 136 -4.98 11.54 -0.57
N CYS A 137 -4.26 10.63 -1.22
CA CYS A 137 -4.73 9.80 -2.32
C CYS A 137 -4.19 8.37 -2.19
N THR A 138 -5.06 7.38 -2.36
CA THR A 138 -4.74 5.96 -2.32
C THR A 138 -4.90 5.33 -3.70
N VAL A 139 -3.87 4.65 -4.18
CA VAL A 139 -3.83 4.07 -5.53
C VAL A 139 -3.65 2.56 -5.42
N GLY A 140 -4.33 1.79 -6.28
CA GLY A 140 -4.16 0.35 -6.33
C GLY A 140 -4.54 -0.25 -7.66
N ARG A 141 -4.41 -1.57 -7.77
CA ARG A 141 -4.97 -2.32 -8.90
C ARG A 141 -6.49 -2.40 -8.78
N TYR A 142 -7.17 -2.53 -9.92
CA TYR A 142 -8.59 -2.75 -9.96
C TYR A 142 -8.99 -3.97 -9.11
N SER A 143 -9.93 -3.76 -8.19
CA SER A 143 -10.49 -4.80 -7.35
C SER A 143 -11.97 -4.54 -7.11
N GLN A 144 -12.82 -5.45 -7.59
CA GLN A 144 -14.25 -5.36 -7.30
C GLN A 144 -14.55 -5.52 -5.80
N THR A 145 -13.78 -6.37 -5.11
CA THR A 145 -13.96 -6.67 -3.68
C THR A 145 -13.54 -5.51 -2.77
N PHE A 146 -12.50 -4.77 -3.16
CA PHE A 146 -11.85 -3.76 -2.32
C PHE A 146 -11.85 -2.35 -2.95
N ALA A 147 -12.80 -2.06 -3.84
CA ALA A 147 -12.90 -0.78 -4.53
C ALA A 147 -12.88 0.41 -3.56
N ASP A 148 -13.55 0.30 -2.41
CA ASP A 148 -13.62 1.34 -1.38
C ASP A 148 -12.26 1.68 -0.72
N ALA A 149 -11.23 0.86 -0.93
CA ALA A 149 -9.90 1.11 -0.37
C ALA A 149 -9.13 2.20 -1.13
N TYR A 150 -9.48 2.45 -2.39
CA TYR A 150 -8.68 3.22 -3.34
C TYR A 150 -9.44 4.43 -3.88
N ASP A 151 -8.71 5.53 -4.06
CA ASP A 151 -9.19 6.74 -4.74
C ASP A 151 -8.95 6.66 -6.26
N LEU A 152 -7.90 5.95 -6.68
CA LEU A 152 -7.60 5.62 -8.07
C LEU A 152 -7.31 4.11 -8.20
N MET A 153 -7.94 3.46 -9.17
CA MET A 153 -7.68 2.06 -9.50
C MET A 153 -7.17 1.93 -10.93
N LEU A 154 -6.15 1.11 -11.12
CA LEU A 154 -5.55 0.82 -12.41
C LEU A 154 -5.88 -0.60 -12.84
N GLU A 155 -6.47 -0.74 -14.02
CA GLU A 155 -6.67 -2.03 -14.66
C GLU A 155 -5.48 -2.32 -15.59
N THR A 156 -4.58 -3.19 -15.14
CA THR A 156 -3.33 -3.47 -15.87
C THR A 156 -2.84 -4.89 -15.70
N LYS A 157 -2.15 -5.39 -16.73
CA LYS A 157 -1.38 -6.62 -16.68
C LYS A 157 -0.08 -6.37 -15.89
N GLU A 158 0.45 -7.38 -15.20
CA GLU A 158 1.51 -7.20 -14.19
C GLU A 158 2.73 -6.40 -14.66
N ASN A 159 3.09 -6.48 -15.95
CA ASN A 159 4.29 -5.86 -16.52
C ASN A 159 4.20 -4.34 -16.80
N ASP A 160 3.00 -3.74 -16.87
CA ASP A 160 2.84 -2.32 -17.28
C ASP A 160 2.39 -1.40 -16.13
N PHE A 161 2.38 -1.89 -14.89
CA PHE A 161 1.81 -1.14 -13.76
C PHE A 161 2.51 0.19 -13.51
N ILE A 162 3.85 0.23 -13.51
CA ILE A 162 4.61 1.48 -13.29
C ILE A 162 4.31 2.49 -14.40
N ALA A 163 4.34 2.06 -15.67
CA ALA A 163 4.12 2.94 -16.80
C ALA A 163 2.72 3.56 -16.76
N GLN A 164 1.69 2.75 -16.53
CA GLN A 164 0.33 3.26 -16.39
C GLN A 164 0.17 4.16 -15.17
N LEU A 165 0.71 3.76 -14.01
CA LEU A 165 0.66 4.56 -12.79
C LEU A 165 1.22 5.96 -13.03
N LEU A 166 2.43 6.06 -13.57
CA LEU A 166 3.07 7.35 -13.84
C LEU A 166 2.27 8.16 -14.87
N HIS A 167 1.76 7.51 -15.92
CA HIS A 167 0.93 8.15 -16.93
C HIS A 167 -0.33 8.81 -16.32
N TYR A 168 -1.03 8.11 -15.44
CA TYR A 168 -2.24 8.65 -14.80
C TYR A 168 -1.91 9.72 -13.74
N LEU A 169 -0.88 9.50 -12.92
CA LEU A 169 -0.49 10.48 -11.90
C LEU A 169 0.00 11.81 -12.49
N GLN A 170 0.58 11.79 -13.69
CA GLN A 170 0.95 13.00 -14.45
C GLN A 170 -0.24 13.74 -15.09
N LYS A 171 -1.38 13.06 -15.28
CA LYS A 171 -2.56 13.63 -15.95
C LYS A 171 -3.63 14.16 -15.01
N ILE A 172 -3.71 13.63 -13.79
CA ILE A 172 -4.74 13.96 -12.80
C ILE A 172 -4.30 15.13 -11.90
N GLY A 173 -3.05 15.60 -12.08
CA GLY A 173 -2.43 16.74 -11.42
C GLY A 173 -2.66 18.06 -12.13
#